data_AF-A0A5K3EGG4-F1
#
_entry.id   AF-A0A5K3EGG4-F1
#
_cell.length_a   1.000
_cell.length_b   1.000
_cell.length_c   1.000
_cell.angle_alpha   90.00
_cell.angle_beta   90.00
_cell.angle_gamma   90.00
#
_symmetry.space_group_name_H-M   'P 1'
#
loop_
_entity.id
_entity.type
_entity.pdbx_description
1 polymer ?
#
loop_
_entity_poly.entity_id
_entity_poly.type
_entity_poly.pdbx_seq_one_letter_code
_entity_poly.pdbx_strand_id
1 'polypeptide(L)'
;MFASLEVGGTFNNGPMVKIDLTHLRDNLGTLEEYITVGFKTKSKNGILMEMLGAGKTNYIIIRVNNNGGITIEFDVGFGRFEVTTNYIVDLANDQHHTVKAWRTNIGQVWHLQVDDYPEIVKDFSDILSETADTRLDKPQAIYLGRNESMPPNRGFDGCMYAAQWNNLFPIRMIFEDPKNPFVYVEPPNSVTENKCGFEEILPAPEPIEIRPPIPFPPNLTLIGRTEDLTQQRTIFGVVGSLLVLIMLALFIICCRNFTLKKGDYKTKEAKQGAGHVSTVDEALAAPDADLPDARTNKEWWL
;
A
#
# COMPACT_ATOMS: atom_id res chain seq x y z
N MET A 1 17.92 14.27 13.47
CA MET A 1 17.12 15.40 12.95
C MET A 1 16.19 14.80 11.92
N PHE A 2 14.91 14.63 12.25
CA PHE A 2 13.95 14.04 11.31
C PHE A 2 13.82 14.99 10.13
N ALA A 3 14.39 14.62 8.99
CA ALA A 3 13.97 15.18 7.71
C ALA A 3 12.51 14.73 7.56
N SER A 4 11.57 15.58 7.98
CA SER A 4 10.17 15.37 7.69
C SER A 4 10.05 15.36 6.17
N LEU A 5 9.77 14.19 5.60
CA LEU A 5 9.44 14.06 4.18
C LEU A 5 8.31 15.07 3.91
N GLU A 6 8.59 16.11 3.12
CA GLU A 6 7.57 17.06 2.74
C GLU A 6 6.60 16.35 1.78
N VAL A 7 5.42 16.03 2.29
CA VAL A 7 4.33 15.49 1.50
C VAL A 7 3.67 16.64 0.78
N GLY A 8 3.64 16.59 -0.55
CA GLY A 8 2.92 17.50 -1.41
C GLY A 8 1.77 16.79 -2.13
N GLY A 9 0.81 17.58 -2.59
CA GLY A 9 -0.30 17.15 -3.42
C GLY A 9 -0.37 17.99 -4.69
N THR A 10 -0.43 17.34 -5.84
CA THR A 10 -0.70 18.00 -7.12
C THR A 10 -2.20 18.06 -7.37
N PHE A 11 -2.69 19.27 -7.62
CA PHE A 11 -4.07 19.61 -7.89
C PHE A 11 -4.20 19.82 -9.39
N ASN A 12 -4.76 18.83 -10.09
CA ASN A 12 -4.98 18.91 -11.55
C ASN A 12 -6.45 19.23 -11.83
N ASN A 13 -6.71 20.25 -12.65
CA ASN A 13 -8.07 20.67 -13.05
C ASN A 13 -8.95 21.20 -11.89
N GLY A 14 -8.35 21.89 -10.92
CA GLY A 14 -9.08 22.55 -9.84
C GLY A 14 -9.92 21.61 -8.96
N PRO A 15 -9.34 20.55 -8.37
CA PRO A 15 -10.06 19.67 -7.50
C PRO A 15 -10.43 20.36 -6.18
N MET A 16 -11.52 19.90 -5.58
CA MET A 16 -11.93 20.30 -4.25
C MET A 16 -11.49 19.22 -3.27
N VAL A 17 -10.71 19.60 -2.26
CA VAL A 17 -10.50 18.77 -1.07
C VAL A 17 -11.30 19.41 0.05
N LYS A 18 -12.12 18.62 0.74
CA LYS A 18 -12.87 19.02 1.93
C LYS A 18 -12.50 18.10 3.08
N ILE A 19 -12.05 18.67 4.18
CA ILE A 19 -11.78 17.96 5.43
C ILE A 19 -12.86 18.34 6.42
N ASP A 20 -13.62 17.36 6.89
CA ASP A 20 -14.66 17.54 7.89
C ASP A 20 -14.06 17.58 9.30
N LEU A 21 -14.26 18.71 9.98
CA LEU A 21 -13.77 18.96 11.34
C LEU A 21 -14.85 18.80 12.40
N THR A 22 -16.11 18.56 12.01
CA THR A 22 -17.25 18.47 12.95
C THR A 22 -17.09 17.36 13.98
N HIS A 23 -16.29 16.35 13.67
CA HIS A 23 -16.01 15.20 14.53
C HIS A 23 -14.90 15.44 15.56
N LEU A 24 -14.14 16.54 15.45
CA LEU A 24 -13.08 16.86 16.40
C LEU A 24 -13.70 17.24 17.76
N ARG A 25 -13.28 16.53 18.81
CA ARG A 25 -13.87 16.64 20.17
C ARG A 25 -13.71 18.02 20.81
N ASP A 26 -12.76 18.82 20.32
CA ASP A 26 -12.47 20.18 20.77
C ASP A 26 -12.69 21.21 19.65
N ASN A 27 -13.85 21.17 19.00
CA ASN A 27 -14.22 22.16 17.97
C ASN A 27 -14.66 23.51 18.59
N LEU A 28 -13.83 24.01 19.51
CA LEU A 28 -13.97 25.33 20.13
C LEU A 28 -13.49 26.40 19.15
N GLY A 29 -14.06 27.60 19.26
CA GLY A 29 -13.67 28.68 18.35
C GLY A 29 -12.23 29.15 18.60
N THR A 30 -11.55 29.56 17.53
CA THR A 30 -10.16 30.03 17.57
C THR A 30 -10.07 31.55 17.39
N LEU A 31 -9.17 32.18 18.15
CA LEU A 31 -8.92 33.63 18.10
C LEU A 31 -7.58 33.96 17.45
N GLU A 32 -6.64 33.01 17.50
CA GLU A 32 -5.31 33.13 16.93
C GLU A 32 -5.06 31.87 16.11
N GLU A 33 -4.97 32.06 14.80
CA GLU A 33 -4.65 31.01 13.85
C GLU A 33 -3.21 31.17 13.40
N TYR A 34 -2.53 30.04 13.21
CA TYR A 34 -1.26 29.98 12.49
C TYR A 34 -1.45 29.11 11.26
N ILE A 35 -1.36 29.74 10.08
CA ILE A 35 -1.61 29.09 8.79
C ILE A 35 -0.33 29.16 7.97
N THR A 36 0.08 28.03 7.42
CA THR A 36 1.21 27.94 6.50
C THR A 36 0.81 27.10 5.30
N VAL A 37 1.13 27.57 4.09
CA VAL A 37 0.90 26.81 2.86
C VAL A 37 2.06 27.04 1.91
N GLY A 38 2.78 25.97 1.59
CA GLY A 38 3.69 25.92 0.45
C GLY A 38 2.91 25.69 -0.83
N PHE A 39 3.21 26.44 -1.89
CA PHE A 39 2.58 26.25 -3.18
C PHE A 39 3.54 26.50 -4.34
N LYS A 40 3.19 25.94 -5.49
CA LYS A 40 3.83 26.15 -6.78
C LYS A 40 2.74 26.16 -7.85
N THR A 41 2.57 27.27 -8.56
CA THR A 41 1.48 27.42 -9.54
C THR A 41 1.85 28.40 -10.66
N LYS A 42 1.18 28.25 -11.80
CA LYS A 42 1.11 29.23 -12.89
C LYS A 42 -0.25 29.94 -12.96
N SER A 43 -1.22 29.47 -12.17
CA SER A 43 -2.58 29.97 -12.15
C SER A 43 -2.68 31.17 -11.22
N LYS A 44 -3.38 32.22 -11.66
CA LYS A 44 -3.68 33.42 -10.84
C LYS A 44 -5.05 33.31 -10.15
N ASN A 45 -5.51 32.09 -9.94
CA ASN A 45 -6.75 31.77 -9.25
C ASN A 45 -6.60 30.46 -8.48
N GLY A 46 -7.38 30.33 -7.41
CA GLY A 46 -7.45 29.13 -6.60
C GLY A 46 -7.39 29.44 -5.12
N ILE A 47 -8.02 28.59 -4.33
CA ILE A 47 -7.99 28.66 -2.88
C ILE A 47 -6.83 27.79 -2.42
N LEU A 48 -5.88 28.37 -1.70
CA LEU A 48 -4.80 27.63 -1.06
C LEU A 48 -5.34 26.88 0.16
N MET A 49 -6.08 27.59 1.01
CA MET A 49 -6.75 27.01 2.17
C MET A 49 -7.92 27.89 2.59
N GLU A 50 -9.07 27.27 2.87
CA GLU A 50 -10.23 27.94 3.45
C GLU A 50 -10.64 27.20 4.73
N MET A 51 -10.78 27.92 5.83
CA MET A 51 -11.40 27.43 7.06
C MET A 51 -12.81 27.98 7.13
N LEU A 52 -13.80 27.08 7.18
CA LEU A 52 -15.21 27.43 7.32
C LEU A 52 -15.64 27.15 8.77
N GLY A 53 -16.13 28.17 9.46
CA GLY A 53 -16.75 28.09 10.78
C GLY A 53 -18.25 27.84 10.74
N ALA A 54 -18.92 28.07 11.86
CA ALA A 54 -20.36 27.91 11.99
C ALA A 54 -21.13 29.09 11.40
N GLY A 55 -22.03 28.80 10.46
CA GLY A 55 -22.88 29.80 9.82
C GLY A 55 -22.38 30.17 8.43
N LYS A 56 -22.91 31.28 7.87
CA LYS A 56 -22.59 31.74 6.51
C LYS A 56 -21.51 32.84 6.45
N THR A 57 -21.22 33.47 7.58
CA THR A 57 -20.37 34.66 7.70
C THR A 57 -19.27 34.43 8.74
N ASN A 58 -18.72 33.21 8.77
CA ASN A 58 -17.63 32.82 9.64
C ASN A 58 -16.65 31.95 8.83
N TYR A 59 -15.68 32.59 8.18
CA TYR A 59 -14.69 31.94 7.33
C TYR A 59 -13.40 32.74 7.24
N ILE A 60 -12.32 32.04 6.92
CA ILE A 60 -11.02 32.60 6.58
C ILE A 60 -10.54 31.88 5.31
N ILE A 61 -10.21 32.60 4.26
CA ILE A 61 -9.79 32.09 2.96
C ILE A 61 -8.43 32.68 2.63
N ILE A 62 -7.46 31.83 2.34
CA ILE A 62 -6.20 32.20 1.73
C ILE A 62 -6.26 31.77 0.26
N ARG A 63 -6.14 32.73 -0.65
CA ARG A 63 -6.25 32.50 -2.09
C ARG A 63 -5.18 33.22 -2.88
N VAL A 64 -4.87 32.67 -4.05
CA VAL A 64 -4.11 33.37 -5.09
C VAL A 64 -5.02 34.40 -5.74
N ASN A 65 -4.53 35.63 -5.90
CA ASN A 65 -5.27 36.72 -6.51
C ASN A 65 -4.95 36.85 -8.01
N ASN A 66 -5.81 37.56 -8.74
CA ASN A 66 -5.69 37.73 -10.19
C ASN A 66 -4.42 38.48 -10.64
N ASN A 67 -3.74 39.17 -9.71
CA ASN A 67 -2.47 39.86 -9.98
C ASN A 67 -1.25 38.94 -9.77
N GLY A 68 -1.46 37.71 -9.27
CA GLY A 68 -0.38 36.78 -8.93
C GLY A 68 0.15 36.94 -7.50
N GLY A 69 -0.52 37.75 -6.68
CA GLY A 69 -0.24 37.87 -5.26
C GLY A 69 -1.12 36.94 -4.41
N ILE A 70 -1.02 37.10 -3.08
CA ILE A 70 -1.86 36.37 -2.12
C ILE A 70 -2.84 37.32 -1.46
N THR A 71 -4.05 36.84 -1.25
CA THR A 71 -5.08 37.54 -0.47
C THR A 71 -5.60 36.62 0.62
N ILE A 72 -5.58 37.11 1.86
CA ILE A 72 -6.38 36.59 2.97
C ILE A 72 -7.71 37.33 2.92
N GLU A 73 -8.80 36.61 2.82
CA GLU A 73 -10.17 37.11 2.83
C GLU A 73 -10.91 36.46 3.99
N PHE A 74 -11.51 37.24 4.88
CA PHE A 74 -12.15 36.67 6.06
C PHE A 74 -13.37 37.47 6.47
N ASP A 75 -14.32 36.78 7.08
CA ASP A 75 -15.45 37.34 7.82
C ASP A 75 -15.65 36.45 9.05
N VAL A 76 -15.42 36.98 10.24
CA VAL A 76 -15.51 36.22 11.50
C VAL A 76 -16.57 36.81 12.43
N GLY A 77 -17.52 37.58 11.89
CA GLY A 77 -18.68 38.10 12.66
C GLY A 77 -18.89 39.61 12.60
N PHE A 78 -17.98 40.36 11.97
CA PHE A 78 -18.05 41.82 11.89
C PHE A 78 -17.91 42.37 10.46
N GLY A 79 -18.00 41.50 9.45
CA GLY A 79 -17.98 41.87 8.04
C GLY A 79 -16.76 41.30 7.31
N ARG A 80 -16.80 41.42 5.98
CA ARG A 80 -15.76 40.91 5.09
C ARG A 80 -14.60 41.89 4.99
N PHE A 81 -13.39 41.41 5.28
CA PHE A 81 -12.13 42.14 5.12
C PHE A 81 -11.13 41.34 4.29
N GLU A 82 -10.17 42.05 3.71
CA GLU A 82 -9.11 41.47 2.90
C GLU A 82 -7.74 42.04 3.28
N VAL A 83 -6.75 41.15 3.39
CA VAL A 83 -5.32 41.49 3.53
C VAL A 83 -4.61 40.93 2.32
N THR A 84 -4.09 41.81 1.46
CA THR A 84 -3.48 41.43 0.19
C THR A 84 -2.03 41.86 0.13
N THR A 85 -1.22 41.05 -0.52
CA THR A 85 0.17 41.33 -0.84
C THR A 85 0.31 42.61 -1.68
N ASN A 86 1.23 43.50 -1.30
CA ASN A 86 1.41 44.81 -1.92
C ASN A 86 2.70 44.95 -2.77
N TYR A 87 3.43 43.86 -2.96
CA TYR A 87 4.63 43.84 -3.80
C TYR A 87 4.30 43.66 -5.29
N ILE A 88 5.25 44.05 -6.15
CA ILE A 88 5.14 44.01 -7.62
C ILE A 88 5.49 42.61 -8.18
N VAL A 89 5.75 41.63 -7.31
CA VAL A 89 6.16 40.28 -7.70
C VAL A 89 4.95 39.40 -8.00
N ASP A 90 5.01 38.71 -9.13
CA ASP A 90 4.08 37.64 -9.49
C ASP A 90 4.55 36.31 -8.89
N LEU A 91 3.80 35.78 -7.93
CA LEU A 91 4.04 34.50 -7.27
C LEU A 91 3.45 33.32 -8.06
N ALA A 92 2.68 33.56 -9.13
CA ALA A 92 2.19 32.53 -10.03
C ALA A 92 3.21 32.25 -11.15
N ASN A 93 4.47 32.04 -10.76
CA ASN A 93 5.64 31.98 -11.65
C ASN A 93 6.25 30.57 -11.78
N ASP A 94 5.56 29.52 -11.32
CA ASP A 94 6.04 28.13 -11.28
C ASP A 94 7.25 27.87 -10.37
N GLN A 95 7.52 28.75 -9.41
CA GLN A 95 8.51 28.56 -8.36
C GLN A 95 7.84 28.14 -7.04
N HIS A 96 8.66 27.64 -6.12
CA HIS A 96 8.23 27.28 -4.79
C HIS A 96 8.10 28.54 -3.94
N HIS A 97 6.89 28.76 -3.43
CA HIS A 97 6.57 29.84 -2.52
C HIS A 97 5.96 29.29 -1.23
N THR A 98 6.25 29.91 -0.10
CA THR A 98 5.65 29.57 1.20
C THR A 98 4.91 30.78 1.75
N VAL A 99 3.61 30.62 1.93
CA VAL A 99 2.74 31.59 2.58
C VAL A 99 2.68 31.30 4.07
N LYS A 100 2.79 32.34 4.89
CA LYS A 100 2.53 32.32 6.33
C LYS A 100 1.53 33.41 6.65
N ALA A 101 0.45 33.02 7.31
CA ALA A 101 -0.58 33.94 7.76
C ALA A 101 -0.91 33.63 9.21
N TRP A 102 -0.91 34.65 10.06
CA TRP A 102 -1.28 34.46 11.46
C TRP A 102 -1.99 35.69 12.02
N ARG A 103 -2.71 35.45 13.12
CA ARG A 103 -3.45 36.48 13.84
C ARG A 103 -2.88 36.70 15.24
N THR A 104 -2.87 37.95 15.66
CA THR A 104 -2.50 38.35 17.02
C THR A 104 -3.53 39.34 17.57
N ASN A 105 -3.35 39.74 18.83
CA ASN A 105 -4.22 40.68 19.53
C ASN A 105 -5.69 40.23 19.51
N ILE A 106 -5.94 38.98 19.93
CA ILE A 106 -7.30 38.41 19.99
C ILE A 106 -7.98 38.48 18.61
N GLY A 107 -7.20 38.23 17.55
CA GLY A 107 -7.74 38.16 16.20
C GLY A 107 -7.97 39.48 15.46
N GLN A 108 -7.54 40.60 16.05
CA GLN A 108 -7.74 41.93 15.47
C GLN A 108 -6.61 42.33 14.52
N VAL A 109 -5.41 41.75 14.67
CA VAL A 109 -4.26 42.05 13.83
C VAL A 109 -3.93 40.84 12.98
N TRP A 110 -3.86 41.06 11.67
CA TRP A 110 -3.44 40.06 10.69
C TRP A 110 -2.01 40.31 10.22
N HIS A 111 -1.27 39.22 10.11
CA HIS A 111 0.08 39.18 9.59
C HIS A 111 0.10 38.27 8.37
N LEU A 112 0.69 38.76 7.27
CA LEU A 112 0.86 38.00 6.03
C LEU A 112 2.31 38.14 5.58
N GLN A 113 2.99 37.01 5.48
CA GLN A 113 4.36 36.92 4.96
C GLN A 113 4.41 35.85 3.88
N VAL A 114 5.11 36.13 2.78
CA VAL A 114 5.37 35.15 1.73
C VAL A 114 6.87 35.08 1.54
N ASP A 115 7.43 33.89 1.60
CA ASP A 115 8.88 33.66 1.57
C ASP A 115 9.63 34.59 2.55
N ASP A 116 10.69 35.24 2.06
CA ASP A 116 11.47 36.25 2.76
C ASP A 116 11.06 37.68 2.37
N TYR A 117 9.89 37.87 1.74
CA TYR A 117 9.36 39.20 1.46
C TYR A 117 8.95 39.92 2.75
N PRO A 118 8.95 41.27 2.76
CA PRO A 118 8.51 42.04 3.92
C PRO A 118 7.09 41.65 4.37
N GLU A 119 6.95 41.47 5.67
CA GLU A 119 5.68 41.16 6.32
C GLU A 119 4.67 42.30 6.15
N ILE A 120 3.43 41.93 5.87
CA ILE A 120 2.30 42.85 5.80
C ILE A 120 1.47 42.67 7.06
N VAL A 121 1.45 43.73 7.88
CA VAL A 121 0.65 43.80 9.09
C VAL A 121 -0.57 44.69 8.83
N LYS A 122 -1.76 44.19 9.16
CA LYS A 122 -3.01 44.94 9.10
C LYS A 122 -3.74 44.86 10.42
N ASP A 123 -3.88 46.02 11.05
CA ASP A 123 -4.61 46.21 12.28
C ASP A 123 -6.04 46.64 11.98
N PHE A 124 -7.00 45.91 12.54
CA PHE A 124 -8.43 46.20 12.42
C PHE A 124 -9.03 46.75 13.74
N SER A 125 -8.25 46.88 14.81
CA SER A 125 -8.72 47.36 16.12
C SER A 125 -9.45 48.70 16.04
N ASP A 126 -9.02 49.62 15.18
CA ASP A 126 -9.65 50.95 15.01
C ASP A 126 -11.03 50.91 14.35
N ILE A 127 -11.31 49.87 13.56
CA ILE A 127 -12.56 49.71 12.79
C ILE A 127 -13.54 48.81 13.57
N LEU A 128 -13.02 47.99 14.46
CA LEU A 128 -13.77 47.05 15.26
C LEU A 128 -14.39 47.71 16.50
N SER A 129 -15.61 47.32 16.82
CA SER A 129 -16.17 47.60 18.16
C SER A 129 -15.37 46.84 19.21
N GLU A 130 -15.22 47.41 20.41
CA GLU A 130 -14.61 46.70 21.57
C GLU A 130 -15.33 45.39 21.91
N THR A 131 -16.59 45.25 21.50
CA THR A 131 -17.42 44.05 21.69
C THR A 131 -17.51 43.17 20.43
N ALA A 132 -16.75 43.46 19.38
CA ALA A 132 -16.80 42.69 18.15
C ALA A 132 -16.27 41.28 18.40
N ASP A 133 -17.03 40.27 17.97
CA ASP A 133 -16.56 38.88 17.99
C ASP A 133 -15.61 38.67 16.82
N THR A 134 -14.35 38.38 17.10
CA THR A 134 -13.31 38.10 16.10
C THR A 134 -13.04 36.62 15.94
N ARG A 135 -13.81 35.74 16.61
CA ARG A 135 -13.53 34.31 16.68
C ARG A 135 -13.97 33.57 15.42
N LEU A 136 -13.13 32.65 14.96
CA LEU A 136 -13.57 31.60 14.04
C LEU A 136 -14.34 30.57 14.87
N ASP A 137 -15.67 30.64 14.85
CA ASP A 137 -16.55 29.85 15.69
C ASP A 137 -16.75 28.44 15.14
N LYS A 138 -16.48 27.41 15.96
CA LYS A 138 -16.72 25.99 15.64
C LYS A 138 -16.32 25.62 14.20
N PRO A 139 -15.02 25.67 13.84
CA PRO A 139 -14.50 25.24 12.55
C PRO A 139 -15.15 23.93 12.04
N GLN A 140 -15.95 24.00 10.97
CA GLN A 140 -16.68 22.85 10.44
C GLN A 140 -15.92 22.13 9.34
N ALA A 141 -15.21 22.86 8.48
CA ALA A 141 -14.50 22.27 7.37
C ALA A 141 -13.26 23.06 6.97
N ILE A 142 -12.28 22.35 6.40
CA ILE A 142 -11.16 22.95 5.66
C ILE A 142 -11.31 22.60 4.19
N TYR A 143 -11.22 23.60 3.32
CA TYR A 143 -11.16 23.38 1.88
C TYR A 143 -9.77 23.68 1.34
N LEU A 144 -9.30 22.85 0.41
CA LEU A 144 -8.12 23.12 -0.42
C LEU A 144 -8.51 23.08 -1.90
N GLY A 145 -7.85 23.91 -2.67
CA GLY A 145 -8.01 24.01 -4.11
C GLY A 145 -9.19 24.88 -4.53
N ARG A 146 -10.40 24.47 -4.15
CA ARG A 146 -11.64 25.24 -4.32
C ARG A 146 -12.64 24.88 -3.23
N ASN A 147 -13.68 25.68 -3.09
CA ASN A 147 -14.83 25.36 -2.23
C ASN A 147 -16.04 24.89 -3.06
N GLU A 148 -17.12 24.52 -2.37
CA GLU A 148 -18.34 23.99 -2.99
C GLU A 148 -19.02 25.00 -3.94
N SER A 149 -18.87 26.30 -3.67
CA SER A 149 -19.49 27.37 -4.47
C SER A 149 -18.67 27.76 -5.69
N MET A 150 -17.39 27.39 -5.73
CA MET A 150 -16.45 27.79 -6.77
C MET A 150 -16.44 26.78 -7.93
N PRO A 151 -16.56 27.22 -9.18
CA PRO A 151 -16.52 26.32 -10.33
C PRO A 151 -15.12 25.70 -10.50
N PRO A 152 -15.00 24.47 -11.04
CA PRO A 152 -13.72 23.76 -11.14
C PRO A 152 -12.64 24.53 -11.92
N ASN A 153 -13.03 25.26 -12.96
CA ASN A 153 -12.10 26.05 -13.80
C ASN A 153 -11.45 27.23 -13.07
N ARG A 154 -11.94 27.61 -11.89
CA ARG A 154 -11.31 28.65 -11.05
C ARG A 154 -10.60 28.09 -9.83
N GLY A 155 -10.63 26.77 -9.64
CA GLY A 155 -9.87 26.12 -8.57
C GLY A 155 -8.36 26.28 -8.73
N PHE A 156 -7.64 25.95 -7.68
CA PHE A 156 -6.18 25.92 -7.71
C PHE A 156 -5.69 24.84 -8.66
N ASP A 157 -4.71 25.20 -9.48
CA ASP A 157 -4.03 24.31 -10.41
C ASP A 157 -2.53 24.44 -10.18
N GLY A 158 -1.89 23.35 -9.79
CA GLY A 158 -0.49 23.37 -9.35
C GLY A 158 -0.21 22.37 -8.24
N CYS A 159 0.81 22.64 -7.44
CA CYS A 159 1.20 21.78 -6.32
C CYS A 159 1.15 22.53 -4.99
N MET A 160 0.62 21.89 -3.95
CA MET A 160 0.65 22.40 -2.58
C MET A 160 1.43 21.44 -1.68
N TYR A 161 2.19 21.99 -0.74
CA TYR A 161 2.99 21.25 0.23
C TYR A 161 3.02 22.01 1.55
N ALA A 162 3.47 21.36 2.62
CA ALA A 162 3.61 21.99 3.95
C ALA A 162 2.35 22.74 4.43
N ALA A 163 1.16 22.31 4.00
CA ALA A 163 -0.09 22.94 4.39
C ALA A 163 -0.39 22.62 5.86
N GLN A 164 -0.56 23.66 6.65
CA GLN A 164 -0.77 23.60 8.08
C GLN A 164 -1.78 24.66 8.51
N TRP A 165 -2.72 24.25 9.35
CA TRP A 165 -3.57 25.16 10.11
C TRP A 165 -3.51 24.75 11.58
N ASN A 166 -2.94 25.62 12.41
CA ASN A 166 -2.61 25.32 13.80
C ASN A 166 -1.79 24.02 13.90
N ASN A 167 -2.37 22.96 14.47
CA ASN A 167 -1.72 21.65 14.59
C ASN A 167 -2.27 20.60 13.61
N LEU A 168 -3.06 21.01 12.61
CA LEU A 168 -3.61 20.16 11.57
C LEU A 168 -2.79 20.29 10.28
N PHE A 169 -2.59 19.16 9.59
CA PHE A 169 -1.79 19.08 8.37
C PHE A 169 -2.63 18.54 7.19
N PRO A 170 -3.48 19.37 6.56
CA PRO A 170 -4.46 18.93 5.57
C PRO A 170 -3.92 18.05 4.45
N ILE A 171 -2.75 18.39 3.88
CA ILE A 171 -2.17 17.61 2.76
C ILE A 171 -1.78 16.19 3.20
N ARG A 172 -1.28 16.01 4.44
CA ARG A 172 -0.97 14.68 4.97
C ARG A 172 -2.24 13.84 5.14
N MET A 173 -3.32 14.46 5.60
CA MET A 173 -4.61 13.77 5.83
C MET A 173 -5.23 13.20 4.55
N ILE A 174 -4.91 13.77 3.37
CA ILE A 174 -5.38 13.26 2.07
C ILE A 174 -4.78 11.88 1.76
N PHE A 175 -3.52 11.67 2.15
CA PHE A 175 -2.72 10.49 1.78
C PHE A 175 -2.49 9.53 2.95
N GLU A 176 -3.30 9.63 4.02
CA GLU A 176 -3.26 8.68 5.13
C GLU A 176 -3.64 7.26 4.68
N ASP A 177 -2.89 6.27 5.18
CA ASP A 177 -3.19 4.84 5.03
C ASP A 177 -3.38 4.21 6.42
N PRO A 178 -4.59 3.74 6.80
CA PRO A 178 -5.81 3.67 5.98
C PRO A 178 -6.44 5.03 5.69
N LYS A 179 -7.19 5.11 4.58
CA LYS A 179 -7.84 6.35 4.12
C LYS A 179 -8.72 6.98 5.21
N ASN A 180 -8.50 8.28 5.45
CA ASN A 180 -9.28 9.05 6.41
C ASN A 180 -10.75 9.22 5.94
N PRO A 181 -11.76 8.80 6.73
CA PRO A 181 -13.17 8.90 6.35
C PRO A 181 -13.70 10.33 6.33
N PHE A 182 -13.00 11.28 6.95
CA PHE A 182 -13.39 12.69 7.03
C PHE A 182 -12.78 13.56 5.93
N VAL A 183 -12.07 12.95 4.97
CA VAL A 183 -11.47 13.65 3.84
C VAL A 183 -12.18 13.27 2.55
N TYR A 184 -12.75 14.29 1.90
CA TYR A 184 -13.47 14.18 0.64
C TYR A 184 -12.69 14.88 -0.46
N VAL A 185 -12.53 14.21 -1.61
CA VAL A 185 -11.82 14.75 -2.78
C VAL A 185 -12.74 14.65 -3.98
N GLU A 186 -12.99 15.78 -4.65
CA GLU A 186 -13.87 15.86 -5.82
C GLU A 186 -13.21 16.59 -7.00
N PRO A 187 -13.03 15.92 -8.15
CA PRO A 187 -13.40 14.53 -8.44
C PRO A 187 -12.48 13.51 -7.70
N PRO A 188 -12.91 12.25 -7.50
CA PRO A 188 -12.07 11.24 -6.84
C PRO A 188 -10.72 11.07 -7.55
N ASN A 189 -9.64 10.87 -6.79
CA ASN A 189 -8.28 10.65 -7.29
C ASN A 189 -7.72 11.80 -8.17
N SER A 190 -8.29 12.99 -8.07
CA SER A 190 -7.81 14.19 -8.78
C SER A 190 -6.58 14.85 -8.15
N VAL A 191 -6.31 14.52 -6.88
CA VAL A 191 -5.13 14.97 -6.15
C VAL A 191 -4.13 13.82 -6.08
N THR A 192 -2.92 14.04 -6.56
CA THR A 192 -1.85 13.03 -6.63
C THR A 192 -0.72 13.38 -5.66
N GLU A 193 -0.27 12.41 -4.86
CA GLU A 193 0.85 12.59 -3.94
C GLU A 193 2.16 12.78 -4.72
N ASN A 194 2.90 13.84 -4.42
CA ASN A 194 4.25 14.05 -4.93
C ASN A 194 5.02 15.05 -4.07
N LYS A 195 6.31 15.25 -4.37
CA LYS A 195 7.18 16.20 -3.63
C LYS A 195 7.18 17.61 -4.24
N CYS A 196 6.17 17.98 -5.02
CA CYS A 196 6.10 19.27 -5.72
C CYS A 196 7.38 19.71 -6.47
N GLY A 197 8.23 18.78 -6.91
CA GLY A 197 9.50 19.09 -7.56
C GLY A 197 10.66 19.43 -6.61
N PHE A 198 10.55 19.19 -5.31
CA PHE A 198 11.70 19.13 -4.42
C PHE A 198 12.54 17.89 -4.73
N GLU A 199 13.81 18.10 -5.01
CA GLU A 199 14.79 17.02 -5.13
C GLU A 199 15.23 16.60 -3.73
N GLU A 200 15.24 15.29 -3.46
CA GLU A 200 15.78 14.81 -2.20
C GLU A 200 17.30 14.92 -2.22
N ILE A 201 17.84 15.67 -1.27
CA ILE A 201 19.26 15.62 -0.97
C ILE A 201 19.51 14.26 -0.32
N LEU A 202 19.91 13.28 -1.14
CA LEU A 202 20.34 12.00 -0.61
C LEU A 202 21.60 12.25 0.22
N PRO A 203 21.65 11.76 1.48
CA PRO A 203 22.89 11.80 2.23
C PRO A 203 23.97 11.10 1.40
N ALA A 204 25.20 11.61 1.47
CA ALA A 204 26.33 10.96 0.81
C ALA A 204 26.35 9.49 1.24
N PRO A 205 26.50 8.53 0.29
CA PRO A 205 26.53 7.12 0.65
C PRO A 205 27.62 6.90 1.70
N GLU A 206 27.29 6.19 2.76
CA GLU A 206 28.28 5.83 3.76
C GLU A 206 29.44 5.09 3.06
N PRO A 207 30.69 5.44 3.38
CA PRO A 207 31.82 4.74 2.81
C PRO A 207 31.71 3.26 3.16
N ILE A 208 31.86 2.39 2.16
CA ILE A 208 31.84 0.94 2.37
C ILE A 208 32.95 0.61 3.37
N GLU A 209 32.58 0.20 4.58
CA GLU A 209 33.55 -0.30 5.56
C GLU A 209 34.06 -1.66 5.07
N ILE A 210 35.20 -1.64 4.37
CA ILE A 210 35.90 -2.87 4.02
C ILE A 210 36.52 -3.38 5.32
N ARG A 211 35.85 -4.34 5.97
CA ARG A 211 36.46 -5.09 7.07
C ARG A 211 37.79 -5.66 6.54
N PRO A 212 38.94 -5.37 7.19
CA PRO A 212 40.19 -5.98 6.78
C PRO A 212 40.02 -7.50 6.81
N PRO A 213 40.55 -8.23 5.81
CA PRO A 213 40.50 -9.69 5.83
C PRO A 213 41.10 -10.17 7.15
N ILE A 214 40.39 -11.07 7.85
CA ILE A 214 40.89 -11.68 9.07
C ILE A 214 42.27 -12.29 8.74
N PRO A 215 43.34 -11.95 9.48
CA PRO A 215 44.62 -12.62 9.29
C PRO A 215 44.44 -14.09 9.62
N PHE A 216 44.47 -14.94 8.60
CA PHE A 216 44.42 -16.39 8.79
C PHE A 216 45.67 -16.82 9.56
N PRO A 217 45.53 -17.50 10.71
CA PRO A 217 46.69 -18.08 11.38
C PRO A 217 47.29 -19.16 10.46
N PRO A 218 48.63 -19.25 10.34
CA PRO A 218 49.31 -20.15 9.40
C PRO A 218 49.05 -21.65 9.65
N ASN A 219 48.38 -22.00 10.74
CA ASN A 219 48.15 -23.38 11.18
C ASN A 219 46.69 -23.84 11.11
N LEU A 220 45.78 -23.10 10.49
CA LEU A 220 44.46 -23.64 10.15
C LEU A 220 44.51 -24.28 8.76
N THR A 221 44.73 -25.59 8.73
CA THR A 221 44.33 -26.39 7.57
C THR A 221 42.81 -26.44 7.54
N LEU A 222 42.20 -25.89 6.49
CA LEU A 222 40.77 -26.07 6.22
C LEU A 222 40.49 -27.59 6.17
N ILE A 223 39.80 -28.12 7.18
CA ILE A 223 39.33 -29.51 7.17
C ILE A 223 38.28 -29.58 6.07
N GLY A 224 38.70 -30.08 4.91
CA GLY A 224 37.98 -29.97 3.66
C GLY A 224 38.94 -29.91 2.48
N ARG A 225 40.04 -30.68 2.55
CA ARG A 225 40.80 -30.98 1.34
C ARG A 225 39.84 -31.79 0.47
N THR A 226 39.69 -31.37 -0.79
CA THR A 226 38.85 -31.98 -1.83
C THR A 226 39.05 -33.50 -1.98
N GLU A 227 40.12 -34.05 -1.40
CA GLU A 227 40.44 -35.47 -1.30
C GLU A 227 39.45 -36.26 -0.41
N ASP A 228 38.93 -35.71 0.70
CA ASP A 228 37.98 -36.42 1.56
C ASP A 228 36.59 -36.56 0.92
N LEU A 229 36.16 -35.52 0.19
CA LEU A 229 34.85 -35.51 -0.49
C LEU A 229 34.83 -36.45 -1.70
N THR A 230 35.94 -36.58 -2.43
CA THR A 230 36.04 -37.53 -3.55
C THR A 230 36.10 -38.98 -3.06
N GLN A 231 36.77 -39.23 -1.93
CA GLN A 231 36.80 -40.55 -1.30
C GLN A 231 35.41 -40.94 -0.77
N GLN A 232 34.71 -40.06 -0.04
CA GLN A 232 33.34 -40.35 0.41
C GLN A 232 32.38 -40.54 -0.77
N ARG A 233 32.43 -39.70 -1.81
CA ARG A 233 31.54 -39.82 -2.97
C ARG A 233 31.75 -41.13 -3.74
N THR A 234 32.99 -41.60 -3.80
CA THR A 234 33.33 -42.89 -4.43
C THR A 234 32.82 -44.06 -3.60
N ILE A 235 32.98 -44.01 -2.27
CA ILE A 235 32.51 -45.08 -1.38
C ILE A 235 30.97 -45.20 -1.43
N PHE A 236 30.23 -44.10 -1.33
CA PHE A 236 28.77 -44.15 -1.41
C PHE A 236 28.26 -44.61 -2.78
N GLY A 237 28.93 -44.21 -3.87
CA GLY A 237 28.57 -44.64 -5.22
C GLY A 237 28.78 -46.14 -5.45
N VAL A 238 29.95 -46.66 -5.06
CA VAL A 238 30.30 -48.08 -5.27
C VAL A 238 29.47 -48.98 -4.36
N VAL A 239 29.39 -48.68 -3.06
CA VAL A 239 28.65 -49.50 -2.10
C VAL A 239 27.15 -49.46 -2.40
N GLY A 240 26.60 -48.29 -2.74
CA GLY A 240 25.19 -48.15 -3.12
C GLY A 240 24.83 -48.95 -4.38
N SER A 241 25.67 -48.90 -5.41
CA SER A 241 25.43 -49.65 -6.65
C SER A 241 25.47 -51.16 -6.44
N LEU A 242 26.40 -51.64 -5.61
CA LEU A 242 26.54 -53.07 -5.28
C LEU A 242 25.32 -53.59 -4.49
N LEU A 243 24.80 -52.78 -3.57
CA LEU A 243 23.59 -53.09 -2.80
C LEU A 243 22.35 -53.20 -3.69
N VAL A 244 22.20 -52.29 -4.66
CA VAL A 244 21.10 -52.32 -5.64
C VAL A 244 21.17 -53.57 -6.54
N LEU A 245 22.37 -53.95 -6.99
CA LEU A 245 22.55 -55.16 -7.80
C LEU A 245 22.20 -56.43 -7.02
N ILE A 246 22.56 -56.51 -5.74
CA ILE A 246 22.18 -57.64 -4.88
C ILE A 246 20.65 -57.70 -4.72
N MET A 247 20.00 -56.56 -4.49
CA MET A 247 18.54 -56.49 -4.40
C MET A 247 17.85 -56.92 -5.70
N LEU A 248 18.39 -56.52 -6.86
CA LEU A 248 17.90 -56.97 -8.17
C LEU A 248 18.10 -58.46 -8.38
N ALA A 249 19.24 -59.02 -8.00
CA ALA A 249 19.50 -60.45 -8.10
C ALA A 249 18.56 -61.26 -7.20
N LEU A 250 18.34 -60.82 -5.95
CA LEU A 250 17.37 -61.42 -5.05
C LEU A 250 15.95 -61.33 -5.59
N PHE A 251 15.57 -60.19 -6.19
CA PHE A 251 14.27 -60.02 -6.83
C PHE A 251 14.09 -61.00 -8.00
N ILE A 252 15.10 -61.15 -8.87
CA ILE A 252 15.07 -62.12 -9.98
C ILE A 252 14.95 -63.55 -9.45
N ILE A 253 15.72 -63.93 -8.42
CA ILE A 253 15.64 -65.26 -7.80
C ILE A 253 14.25 -65.48 -7.18
N CYS A 254 13.72 -64.47 -6.50
CA CYS A 254 12.39 -64.52 -5.89
C CYS A 254 11.32 -64.69 -6.97
N CYS A 255 11.35 -63.90 -8.04
CA CYS A 255 10.47 -64.04 -9.20
C CYS A 255 10.59 -65.43 -9.82
N ARG A 256 11.81 -65.97 -10.02
CA ARG A 256 12.01 -67.32 -10.58
C ARG A 256 11.46 -68.42 -9.66
N ASN A 257 11.61 -68.28 -8.35
CA ASN A 257 11.09 -69.24 -7.38
C ASN A 257 9.57 -69.15 -7.21
N PHE A 258 8.99 -67.96 -7.31
CA PHE A 258 7.54 -67.77 -7.25
C PHE A 258 6.84 -68.19 -8.55
N THR A 259 7.48 -68.03 -9.71
CA THR A 259 6.94 -68.53 -10.99
C THR A 259 7.12 -70.05 -11.19
N LEU A 260 7.93 -70.71 -10.35
CA LEU A 260 8.15 -72.17 -10.38
C LEU A 260 7.28 -72.97 -9.41
N LYS A 261 6.21 -72.39 -8.83
CA LYS A 261 5.11 -73.21 -8.33
C LYS A 261 4.13 -73.50 -9.47
N LYS A 262 4.37 -74.61 -10.16
CA LYS A 262 3.38 -75.29 -11.01
C LYS A 262 2.12 -75.53 -10.18
N GLY A 263 1.08 -74.74 -10.44
CA GLY A 263 -0.26 -75.10 -10.02
C GLY A 263 -0.79 -76.17 -10.96
N ASP A 264 -0.86 -77.42 -10.50
CA ASP A 264 -1.65 -78.45 -11.18
C ASP A 264 -3.13 -78.10 -10.96
N TYR A 265 -3.84 -77.71 -12.02
CA TYR A 265 -5.29 -77.52 -11.96
C TYR A 265 -5.98 -78.75 -12.58
N LYS A 266 -6.82 -79.43 -11.80
CA LYS A 266 -7.75 -80.45 -12.31
C LYS A 266 -8.85 -79.72 -13.09
N THR A 267 -8.85 -79.80 -14.41
CA THR A 267 -9.99 -79.36 -15.21
C THR A 267 -11.13 -80.36 -15.04
N LYS A 268 -12.19 -79.98 -14.31
CA LYS A 268 -13.48 -80.69 -14.36
C LYS A 268 -14.30 -80.12 -15.51
N GLU A 269 -13.88 -80.39 -16.74
CA GLU A 269 -14.77 -80.17 -17.89
C GLU A 269 -15.77 -81.32 -17.96
N ALA A 270 -16.99 -81.07 -17.48
CA ALA A 270 -18.14 -81.92 -17.75
C ALA A 270 -18.51 -81.77 -19.24
N LYS A 271 -17.99 -82.65 -20.09
CA LYS A 271 -18.49 -82.84 -21.45
C LYS A 271 -19.16 -84.21 -21.59
N GLN A 272 -20.49 -84.13 -21.60
CA GLN A 272 -21.43 -84.98 -22.32
C GLN A 272 -21.54 -86.46 -21.93
N GLY A 273 -22.64 -86.73 -21.23
CA GLY A 273 -23.39 -87.98 -21.29
C GLY A 273 -24.88 -87.69 -21.25
N ALA A 274 -25.38 -86.91 -22.21
CA ALA A 274 -26.81 -86.78 -22.44
C ALA A 274 -27.35 -88.16 -22.87
N GLY A 275 -28.21 -88.75 -22.06
CA GLY A 275 -28.92 -89.96 -22.40
C GLY A 275 -29.82 -90.42 -21.27
N HIS A 276 -31.06 -89.93 -21.28
CA HIS A 276 -32.21 -90.51 -20.55
C HIS A 276 -32.28 -90.26 -19.03
N VAL A 277 -32.71 -89.06 -18.63
CA VAL A 277 -33.46 -88.85 -17.37
C VAL A 277 -34.44 -87.70 -17.61
N SER A 278 -35.76 -87.95 -17.48
CA SER A 278 -36.83 -87.04 -17.91
C SER A 278 -37.48 -86.22 -16.78
N THR A 279 -36.99 -86.31 -15.54
CA THR A 279 -37.45 -85.52 -14.40
C THR A 279 -36.31 -85.19 -13.42
N VAL A 280 -36.42 -84.06 -12.73
CA VAL A 280 -35.38 -83.49 -11.83
C VAL A 280 -35.15 -84.37 -10.59
N ASP A 281 -36.15 -85.16 -10.18
CA ASP A 281 -36.09 -85.96 -8.95
C ASP A 281 -35.28 -87.27 -9.09
N GLU A 282 -35.02 -87.73 -10.32
CA GLU A 282 -34.24 -88.96 -10.57
C GLU A 282 -32.72 -88.69 -10.64
N ALA A 283 -32.31 -87.44 -10.82
CA ALA A 283 -30.89 -87.03 -10.77
C ALA A 283 -30.34 -86.93 -9.33
N LEU A 284 -31.20 -86.88 -8.31
CA LEU A 284 -30.80 -86.74 -6.90
C LEU A 284 -30.64 -88.10 -6.19
N ALA A 285 -31.05 -89.21 -6.80
CA ALA A 285 -31.10 -90.52 -6.16
C ALA A 285 -29.99 -91.50 -6.60
N ALA A 286 -29.08 -91.11 -7.51
CA ALA A 286 -27.99 -91.99 -7.94
C ALA A 286 -26.79 -91.92 -6.96
N PRO A 287 -26.35 -93.05 -6.39
CA PRO A 287 -25.18 -93.08 -5.50
C PRO A 287 -23.88 -92.89 -6.28
N ASP A 288 -22.92 -92.19 -5.66
CA ASP A 288 -21.60 -91.87 -6.22
C ASP A 288 -20.89 -93.11 -6.79
N ALA A 289 -20.91 -93.25 -8.12
CA ALA A 289 -20.12 -94.25 -8.84
C ALA A 289 -18.81 -93.63 -9.33
N ASP A 290 -17.71 -94.30 -8.97
CA ASP A 290 -16.31 -94.02 -9.30
C ASP A 290 -16.10 -93.59 -10.78
N LEU A 291 -15.67 -92.34 -10.98
CA LEU A 291 -15.22 -91.82 -12.28
C LEU A 291 -13.70 -92.04 -12.42
N PRO A 292 -13.19 -92.48 -13.58
CA PRO A 292 -11.76 -92.72 -13.75
C PRO A 292 -10.95 -91.41 -13.75
N ASP A 293 -9.73 -91.48 -13.20
CA ASP A 293 -8.86 -90.33 -12.97
C ASP A 293 -8.48 -89.56 -14.24
N ALA A 294 -8.53 -88.23 -14.12
CA ALA A 294 -8.25 -87.25 -15.18
C ALA A 294 -6.77 -87.23 -15.60
N ARG A 295 -6.50 -87.15 -16.91
CA ARG A 295 -5.16 -86.92 -17.47
C ARG A 295 -4.69 -85.48 -17.24
N THR A 296 -3.49 -85.32 -16.70
CA THR A 296 -2.79 -84.04 -16.54
C THR A 296 -2.02 -83.67 -17.81
N ASN A 297 -2.38 -82.58 -18.49
CA ASN A 297 -1.57 -81.99 -19.55
C ASN A 297 -0.84 -80.74 -19.04
N LYS A 298 0.35 -80.48 -19.57
CA LYS A 298 1.21 -79.33 -19.23
C LYS A 298 1.44 -78.49 -20.47
N GLU A 299 1.06 -77.22 -20.43
CA GLU A 299 1.36 -76.24 -21.48
C GLU A 299 2.22 -75.12 -20.91
N TRP A 300 3.15 -74.61 -21.73
CA TRP A 300 4.20 -73.68 -21.32
C TRP A 300 3.93 -72.36 -22.03
N TRP A 301 3.83 -71.26 -21.30
CA TRP A 301 3.71 -69.92 -21.90
C TRP A 301 5.13 -69.37 -22.13
N LEU A 302 5.38 -68.90 -23.37
CA LEU A 302 6.55 -68.12 -23.76
C LEU A 302 6.48 -66.72 -23.15
#